data_AF-A0A8J7BZV7-F1
#
_entry.id   AF-A0A8J7BZV7-F1
#
_cell.length_a   1.000
_cell.length_b   1.000
_cell.length_c   1.000
_cell.angle_alpha   90.00
_cell.angle_beta   90.00
_cell.angle_gamma   90.00
#
_symmetry.space_group_name_H-M   'P 1'
#
loop_
_entity.id
_entity.type
_entity.pdbx_description
1 polymer ?
#
loop_
_entity_poly.entity_id
_entity_poly.type
_entity_poly.pdbx_seq_one_letter_code
_entity_poly.pdbx_strand_id
1 'polypeptide(L)'
;MISGVSSLNVQDLQQNAINSLEKISCLMHRASTGFGSHSTNQKYADFEKQVSLEADKVKNLELRMAIVAPMKAGKSTIINAIVGQERFCPVATLP
;
A
#
# COMPACT_ATOMS: atom_id res chain seq x y z
N MET A 1 30.89 13.91 1.41
CA MET A 1 29.88 13.80 2.49
C MET A 1 28.52 13.82 1.83
N ILE A 2 27.83 12.68 1.76
CA ILE A 2 26.49 12.60 1.17
C ILE A 2 25.50 12.69 2.34
N SER A 3 25.04 13.91 2.59
CA SER A 3 24.04 14.22 3.61
C SER A 3 22.66 13.77 3.15
N GLY A 4 21.98 12.98 3.99
CA GLY A 4 20.51 12.89 3.97
C GLY A 4 19.93 11.63 3.32
N VAL A 5 20.21 10.45 3.86
CA VAL A 5 19.23 9.36 3.79
C VAL A 5 18.67 9.20 5.19
N SER A 6 17.76 10.11 5.57
CA SER A 6 16.77 9.79 6.59
C SER A 6 16.12 8.50 6.13
N SER A 7 16.17 7.44 6.93
CA SER A 7 15.59 6.13 6.62
C SER A 7 14.24 6.32 5.93
N LEU A 8 14.20 6.18 4.60
CA LEU A 8 13.00 6.31 3.80
C LEU A 8 12.16 5.10 4.11
N ASN A 9 11.40 5.19 5.20
CA ASN A 9 10.50 4.15 5.62
C ASN A 9 9.26 4.25 4.75
N VAL A 10 9.08 3.23 3.90
CA VAL A 10 7.93 3.12 2.99
C VAL A 10 6.61 3.20 3.77
N GLN A 11 6.60 2.71 5.01
CA GLN A 11 5.43 2.78 5.89
C GLN A 11 5.10 4.22 6.31
N ASP A 12 6.11 5.03 6.63
CA ASP A 12 5.92 6.43 6.99
C ASP A 12 5.41 7.24 5.79
N LEU A 13 5.92 6.94 4.60
CA LEU A 13 5.43 7.54 3.35
C LEU A 13 3.98 7.15 3.07
N GLN A 14 3.64 5.87 3.23
CA GLN A 14 2.28 5.35 3.06
C GLN A 14 1.32 6.04 4.04
N GLN A 15 1.69 6.16 5.32
CA GLN A 15 0.86 6.84 6.33
C GLN A 15 0.67 8.32 6.02
N ASN A 16 1.72 9.01 5.55
CA ASN A 16 1.62 10.41 5.15
C ASN A 16 0.70 10.61 3.92
N ALA A 17 0.75 9.68 2.97
CA ALA A 17 -0.13 9.70 1.82
C ALA A 17 -1.60 9.49 2.22
N ILE A 18 -1.88 8.51 3.08
CA ILE A 18 -3.23 8.25 3.62
C ILE A 18 -3.75 9.48 4.37
N ASN A 19 -2.95 10.04 5.30
CA ASN A 19 -3.33 11.24 6.06
C ASN A 19 -3.65 12.44 5.16
N SER A 20 -2.95 12.57 4.03
CA SER A 20 -3.18 13.66 3.06
C SER A 20 -4.47 13.43 2.27
N LEU A 21 -4.73 12.20 1.85
CA LEU A 21 -5.97 11.82 1.16
C LEU A 21 -7.20 12.00 2.06
N GLU A 22 -7.11 11.64 3.35
CA GLU A 22 -8.18 11.88 4.33
C GLU A 22 -8.47 13.37 4.53
N LYS A 23 -7.43 14.20 4.63
CA LYS A 23 -7.60 15.67 4.71
C LYS A 23 -8.30 16.23 3.49
N ILE A 24 -7.94 15.75 2.29
CA ILE A 24 -8.58 16.18 1.04
C ILE A 24 -10.05 15.75 1.04
N SER A 25 -10.36 14.52 1.43
CA SER A 25 -11.75 14.04 1.55
C SER A 25 -12.57 14.91 2.51
N CYS A 26 -12.02 15.24 3.69
CA CYS A 26 -12.69 16.13 4.66
C CYS A 26 -12.95 17.53 4.09
N LEU A 27 -11.99 18.11 3.35
CA LEU A 27 -12.16 19.40 2.69
C LEU A 27 -13.24 19.35 1.59
N MET A 28 -13.30 18.26 0.82
CA MET A 28 -14.32 18.07 -0.22
C MET A 28 -15.71 17.90 0.40
N HIS A 29 -15.84 17.14 1.49
CA HIS A 29 -17.10 17.01 2.25
C HIS A 29 -17.55 18.36 2.83
N ARG A 30 -16.61 19.17 3.34
CA ARG A 30 -16.93 20.51 3.83
C ARG A 30 -17.36 21.45 2.70
N ALA A 31 -16.78 21.32 1.51
CA ALA A 31 -17.19 22.07 0.33
C ALA A 31 -18.58 21.65 -0.17
N SER A 32 -18.88 20.35 -0.21
CA SER A 32 -20.20 19.85 -0.64
C SER A 32 -21.33 20.24 0.32
N THR A 33 -21.04 20.39 1.61
CA THR A 33 -22.03 20.82 2.61
C THR A 33 -22.15 22.35 2.72
N GLY A 34 -21.08 23.09 2.42
CA GLY A 34 -21.05 24.55 2.50
C GLY A 34 -21.51 25.29 1.24
N PHE A 35 -21.29 24.73 0.04
CA PHE A 35 -21.73 25.33 -1.21
C PHE A 35 -23.15 24.83 -1.55
N GLY A 36 -24.19 25.59 -1.20
CA GLY A 36 -25.60 25.22 -1.42
C GLY A 36 -26.09 25.11 -2.89
N SER A 37 -25.20 24.91 -3.86
CA SER A 37 -25.55 24.71 -5.27
C SER A 37 -25.63 23.22 -5.61
N HIS A 38 -26.80 22.81 -6.09
CA HIS A 38 -27.14 21.41 -6.36
C HIS A 38 -26.18 20.72 -7.36
N SER A 39 -25.53 21.48 -8.25
CA SER A 39 -24.61 20.96 -9.29
C SER A 39 -23.15 20.84 -8.82
N THR A 40 -22.72 21.65 -7.86
CA THR A 40 -21.37 21.56 -7.28
C THR A 40 -21.29 20.43 -6.27
N ASN A 41 -22.37 20.18 -5.53
CA ASN A 41 -22.42 19.15 -4.49
C ASN A 41 -22.23 17.75 -5.06
N GLN A 42 -22.79 17.48 -6.24
CA GLN A 42 -22.65 16.19 -6.89
C GLN A 42 -21.20 15.94 -7.35
N LYS A 43 -20.54 16.97 -7.90
CA LYS A 43 -19.11 16.89 -8.25
C LYS A 43 -18.24 16.63 -7.02
N TYR A 44 -18.47 17.35 -5.93
CA TYR A 44 -17.68 17.16 -4.70
C TYR A 44 -17.90 15.78 -4.07
N ALA A 45 -19.12 15.24 -4.11
CA ALA A 45 -19.41 13.87 -3.66
C ALA A 45 -18.72 12.80 -4.53
N ASP A 46 -18.67 13.00 -5.85
CA ASP A 46 -17.96 12.09 -6.76
C ASP A 46 -16.45 12.13 -6.52
N PHE A 47 -15.88 13.31 -6.26
CA PHE A 47 -14.46 13.44 -5.89
C PHE A 47 -14.15 12.82 -4.54
N GLU A 48 -15.01 12.99 -3.53
CA GLU A 48 -14.87 12.34 -2.23
C GLU A 48 -14.81 10.81 -2.37
N LYS A 49 -15.70 10.24 -3.18
CA LYS A 49 -15.73 8.80 -3.46
C LYS A 49 -14.46 8.33 -4.17
N GLN A 50 -13.95 9.07 -5.16
CA GLN A 50 -12.69 8.74 -5.82
C GLN A 50 -11.50 8.79 -4.86
N VAL A 51 -11.41 9.84 -4.04
CA VAL A 51 -10.33 9.98 -3.05
C VAL A 51 -10.36 8.84 -2.03
N SER A 52 -11.56 8.44 -1.56
CA SER A 52 -11.72 7.29 -0.66
C SER A 52 -11.24 5.98 -1.30
N LEU A 53 -11.60 5.74 -2.56
CA LEU A 53 -11.18 4.52 -3.28
C LEU A 53 -9.67 4.47 -3.48
N GLU A 54 -9.02 5.58 -3.83
CA GLU A 54 -7.57 5.63 -3.97
C GLU A 54 -6.85 5.52 -2.62
N ALA A 55 -7.42 6.09 -1.54
CA ALA A 55 -6.91 5.91 -0.18
C ALA A 55 -6.92 4.44 0.25
N ASP A 56 -7.98 3.69 -0.05
CA ASP A 56 -8.07 2.26 0.24
C ASP A 56 -7.03 1.42 -0.53
N LYS A 57 -6.67 1.82 -1.76
CA LYS A 57 -5.60 1.16 -2.52
C LYS A 57 -4.23 1.37 -1.87
N VAL A 58 -3.95 2.61 -1.43
CA VAL A 58 -2.70 2.93 -0.73
C VAL A 58 -2.66 2.27 0.64
N LYS A 59 -3.79 2.11 1.32
CA LYS A 59 -3.87 1.39 2.61
C LYS A 59 -3.53 -0.10 2.48
N ASN A 60 -3.96 -0.74 1.40
CA ASN A 60 -3.70 -2.16 1.12
C ASN A 60 -2.49 -2.38 0.21
N LEU A 61 -1.50 -1.47 0.24
CA LEU A 61 -0.31 -1.59 -0.58
C LEU A 61 0.55 -2.75 -0.08
N GLU A 62 0.64 -3.82 -0.87
CA GLU A 62 1.44 -5.00 -0.57
C GLU A 62 2.60 -5.13 -1.55
N LEU A 63 3.80 -5.41 -1.05
CA LEU A 63 4.92 -5.80 -1.91
C LEU A 63 4.78 -7.29 -2.27
N ARG A 64 4.60 -7.58 -3.56
CA ARG A 64 4.44 -8.95 -4.07
C ARG A 64 5.71 -9.40 -4.78
N MET A 65 6.22 -10.57 -4.39
CA MET A 65 7.35 -11.23 -5.03
C MET A 65 6.92 -12.61 -5.52
N ALA A 66 7.17 -12.91 -6.79
CA ALA A 66 6.98 -14.25 -7.35
C ALA A 66 8.35 -14.89 -7.62
N ILE A 67 8.58 -16.07 -7.06
CA ILE A 67 9.81 -16.85 -7.27
C ILE A 67 9.42 -18.14 -7.99
N VAL A 68 9.98 -18.37 -9.19
CA VAL A 68 9.75 -19.57 -9.99
C VAL A 68 11.07 -20.31 -10.15
N ALA A 69 11.08 -21.58 -9.72
CA ALA A 69 12.23 -22.46 -9.84
C ALA A 69 11.75 -23.92 -9.90
N PRO A 70 12.49 -24.83 -10.56
CA PRO A 70 12.14 -26.24 -10.62
C PRO A 70 12.14 -26.90 -9.23
N MET A 71 11.46 -28.04 -9.09
CA MET A 71 11.44 -28.80 -7.84
C MET A 71 12.88 -29.18 -7.43
N LYS A 72 13.15 -29.17 -6.12
CA LYS A 72 14.47 -29.42 -5.50
C LYS A 72 15.54 -28.35 -5.77
N ALA A 73 15.23 -27.25 -6.44
CA ALA A 73 16.16 -26.11 -6.63
C ALA A 73 16.29 -25.18 -5.41
N GLY A 74 15.84 -25.62 -4.22
CA GLY A 74 15.97 -24.82 -3.00
C GLY A 74 15.07 -23.59 -2.93
N LYS A 75 13.96 -23.54 -3.68
CA LYS A 75 13.01 -22.40 -3.63
C LYS A 75 12.57 -22.06 -2.20
N SER A 76 12.19 -23.07 -1.42
CA SER A 76 11.80 -22.90 -0.01
C SER A 76 12.97 -22.39 0.84
N THR A 77 14.20 -22.87 0.56
CA THR A 77 15.43 -22.44 1.23
C THR A 77 15.75 -20.97 0.96
N ILE A 78 15.57 -20.51 -0.27
CA ILE A 78 15.76 -19.10 -0.66
C ILE A 78 14.72 -18.22 0.04
N ILE A 79 13.45 -18.64 0.06
CA ILE A 79 12.39 -17.89 0.77
C ILE A 79 12.71 -17.81 2.27
N ASN A 80 13.13 -18.91 2.90
CA ASN A 80 13.52 -18.92 4.31
C ASN A 80 14.72 -18.00 4.60
N ALA A 81 15.68 -17.94 3.69
CA ALA A 81 16.82 -17.02 3.79
C ALA A 81 16.39 -15.55 3.65
N ILE A 82 15.45 -15.23 2.73
CA ILE A 82 14.92 -13.86 2.54
C ILE A 82 14.09 -13.42 3.74
N VAL A 83 13.23 -14.30 4.26
CA VAL A 83 12.40 -14.02 5.45
C VAL A 83 13.23 -14.06 6.74
N GLY A 84 14.42 -14.68 6.70
CA GLY A 84 15.30 -14.86 7.86
C GLY A 84 14.75 -15.85 8.89
N GLN A 85 13.77 -16.66 8.52
CA GLN A 85 13.11 -17.63 9.40
C GLN A 85 12.77 -18.90 8.60
N GLU A 86 12.92 -20.07 9.23
CA GLU A 86 12.55 -21.34 8.63
C GLU A 86 11.03 -21.53 8.68
N ARG A 87 10.34 -20.93 7.70
CA ARG A 87 8.86 -20.90 7.63
C ARG A 87 8.29 -21.96 6.71
N PHE A 88 9.03 -22.31 5.65
CA PHE A 88 8.61 -23.31 4.69
C PHE A 88 9.49 -24.55 4.84
N CYS A 89 8.89 -25.73 4.95
CA CYS A 89 9.65 -26.97 4.87
C CYS A 89 10.45 -26.99 3.55
N PRO A 90 11.77 -27.27 3.59
CA PRO A 90 12.52 -27.60 2.40
C PRO A 90 11.76 -28.68 1.63
N VAL A 91 11.71 -28.57 0.30
CA VAL A 91 11.07 -29.62 -0.48
C VAL A 91 11.87 -30.89 -0.20
N ALA A 92 11.22 -31.84 0.47
CA ALA A 92 11.86 -33.05 0.91
C ALA A 92 12.47 -33.72 -0.33
N THR A 93 13.71 -34.15 -0.21
CA THR A 93 14.13 -35.42 -0.80
C THR A 93 13.18 -36.48 -0.24
N LEU A 94 11.98 -36.58 -0.83
CA LEU A 94 11.19 -37.80 -0.81
C LEU A 94 12.11 -38.89 -1.42
N PRO A 95 12.35 -40.01 -0.72
CA PRO A 95 13.05 -41.15 -1.30
C PRO A 95 12.32 -41.68 -2.54
#